data_AF-A0A843FF49-F1
#
_entry.id   AF-A0A843FF49-F1
#
_cell.length_a   1.000
_cell.length_b   1.000
_cell.length_c   1.000
_cell.angle_alpha   90.00
_cell.angle_beta   90.00
_cell.angle_gamma   90.00
#
_symmetry.space_group_name_H-M   'P 1'
#
loop_
_entity.id
_entity.type
_entity.pdbx_description
1 polymer ?
#
loop_
_entity_poly.entity_id
_entity_poly.type
_entity_poly.pdbx_seq_one_letter_code
_entity_poly.pdbx_strand_id
1 'polypeptide(L)' 'SKFIKDTVEAISSLEIFPYRNAVRPGSKVIGSVEKRQYPYRDSFCMYYIIKEELKLVRVIKVSYSARDLD' A
#
# COMPACT_ATOMS: atom_id res chain seq x y z
N SER A 1 12.43 -12.16 12.99
CA SER A 1 10.98 -11.81 13.06
C SER A 1 10.34 -12.03 11.69
N LYS A 2 9.40 -12.97 11.56
CA LYS A 2 8.75 -13.32 10.27
C LYS A 2 7.95 -12.14 9.68
N PHE A 3 7.29 -11.36 10.54
CA PHE A 3 6.48 -10.20 10.13
C PHE A 3 7.27 -9.13 9.39
N ILE A 4 8.46 -8.78 9.89
CA ILE A 4 9.31 -7.78 9.25
C ILE A 4 9.77 -8.26 7.87
N LYS A 5 10.14 -9.53 7.73
CA LYS A 5 10.54 -10.11 6.45
C LYS A 5 9.41 -10.03 5.41
N ASP A 6 8.21 -10.47 5.78
CA ASP A 6 7.05 -10.41 4.88
C ASP A 6 6.69 -8.97 4.48
N THR A 7 6.86 -8.02 5.41
CA THR A 7 6.62 -6.60 5.14
C THR A 7 7.66 -6.03 4.18
N VAL A 8 8.93 -6.41 4.31
CA VAL A 8 10.00 -6.03 3.37
C VAL A 8 9.73 -6.58 1.98
N GLU A 9 9.32 -7.85 1.87
CA GLU A 9 8.96 -8.48 0.59
C GLU A 9 7.79 -7.74 -0.09
N ALA A 10 6.76 -7.35 0.68
CA ALA A 10 5.66 -6.55 0.17
C ALA A 10 6.12 -5.17 -0.35
N ILE A 11 7.02 -4.49 0.37
CA ILE A 11 7.60 -3.21 -0.06
C ILE A 11 8.42 -3.38 -1.34
N SER A 12 9.31 -4.37 -1.41
CA SER A 12 10.11 -4.63 -2.61
C SER A 12 9.23 -4.94 -3.83
N SER A 13 8.10 -5.61 -3.64
CA SER A 13 7.13 -5.81 -4.74
C SER A 13 6.51 -4.49 -5.24
N LEU A 14 6.35 -3.49 -4.38
CA LEU A 14 5.82 -2.18 -4.77
C LEU A 14 6.83 -1.34 -5.55
N GLU A 15 8.13 -1.52 -5.31
CA GLU A 15 9.18 -0.85 -6.08
C GLU A 15 9.18 -1.27 -7.55
N ILE A 16 8.89 -2.55 -7.81
CA ILE A 16 8.90 -3.12 -9.16
C ILE A 16 7.54 -2.94 -9.84
N PHE A 17 6.44 -3.12 -9.11
CA PHE A 17 5.07 -3.12 -9.66
C PHE A 17 4.11 -2.21 -8.89
N PRO A 18 4.34 -0.89 -8.89
CA PRO A 18 3.59 0.04 -8.05
C PRO A 18 2.09 0.11 -8.40
N TYR A 19 1.73 -0.08 -9.67
CA TYR A 19 0.34 -0.01 -10.15
C TYR A 19 -0.43 -1.34 -10.11
N ARG A 20 0.22 -2.44 -9.70
CA ARG A 20 -0.38 -3.79 -9.74
C ARG A 20 -1.62 -3.91 -8.87
N ASN A 21 -1.64 -3.23 -7.72
CA ASN A 21 -2.76 -3.33 -6.79
C ASN A 21 -3.81 -2.26 -7.06
N ALA A 22 -5.06 -2.61 -6.77
CA ALA A 22 -6.21 -1.75 -7.00
C ALA A 22 -6.18 -0.47 -6.15
N VAL A 23 -6.78 0.57 -6.71
CA VAL A 23 -7.18 1.76 -5.95
C VAL A 23 -8.17 1.33 -4.87
N ARG A 24 -7.99 1.85 -3.66
CA ARG A 24 -8.84 1.52 -2.51
C ARG A 24 -10.24 2.09 -2.74
N PRO A 25 -11.28 1.23 -2.81
CA PRO A 25 -12.65 1.70 -2.97
C PRO A 25 -13.06 2.64 -1.83
N GLY A 26 -13.72 3.74 -2.16
CA GLY A 26 -14.23 4.71 -1.19
C GLY A 26 -13.17 5.54 -0.46
N SER A 27 -11.87 5.39 -0.80
CA SER A 27 -10.83 6.24 -0.21
C SER A 27 -10.89 7.66 -0.77
N LYS A 28 -10.64 8.66 0.10
CA LYS A 28 -10.47 10.04 -0.35
C LYS A 28 -9.14 10.18 -1.07
N VAL A 29 -9.13 10.94 -2.16
CA VAL A 29 -7.91 11.37 -2.86
C VAL A 29 -7.09 12.24 -1.89
N ILE A 30 -5.79 11.99 -1.80
CA ILE A 30 -4.87 12.80 -0.98
C ILE A 30 -4.17 13.77 -1.91
N GLY A 31 -4.61 15.03 -1.94
CA GLY A 31 -4.17 15.97 -2.97
C GLY A 31 -4.73 15.53 -4.34
N SER A 32 -3.84 15.06 -5.23
CA SER A 32 -4.19 14.53 -6.56
C SER A 32 -3.92 13.04 -6.72
N VAL A 33 -3.51 12.34 -5.65
CA VAL A 33 -3.11 10.93 -5.71
C VAL A 33 -4.12 9.99 -5.05
N GLU A 34 -4.37 8.88 -5.71
CA GLU A 34 -5.27 7.82 -5.24
C GLU A 34 -4.57 6.88 -4.26
N LYS A 35 -5.22 6.59 -3.13
CA LYS A 35 -4.72 5.58 -2.19
C LYS A 35 -4.97 4.18 -2.77
N ARG A 36 -3.95 3.34 -2.72
CA ARG A 36 -3.98 1.94 -3.14
C ARG A 36 -3.82 1.02 -1.94
N GLN A 37 -4.27 -0.22 -2.09
CA GLN A 37 -4.22 -1.23 -1.03
C GLN A 37 -3.47 -2.48 -1.52
N TYR A 38 -2.51 -2.95 -0.74
CA TYR A 38 -1.81 -4.22 -0.93
C TYR A 38 -2.15 -5.12 0.24
N PRO A 39 -3.07 -6.09 0.08
CA PRO A 39 -3.27 -7.18 1.04
C PRO A 39 -2.06 -8.11 1.02
N TYR A 40 -1.40 -8.30 2.16
CA TYR A 40 -0.27 -9.20 2.30
C TYR A 40 -0.38 -9.99 3.60
N ARG A 41 -0.06 -11.29 3.53
CA ARG A 41 -0.44 -12.27 4.56
C ARG A 41 -1.96 -12.34 4.74
N ASP A 42 -2.42 -13.28 5.57
CA ASP A 42 -3.85 -13.58 5.73
C ASP A 42 -4.67 -12.45 6.39
N SER A 43 -4.03 -11.43 6.94
CA SER A 43 -4.74 -10.36 7.67
C SER A 43 -4.19 -8.96 7.44
N PHE A 44 -2.93 -8.79 7.02
CA PHE A 44 -2.34 -7.46 6.93
C PHE A 44 -2.63 -6.79 5.59
N CYS A 45 -2.71 -5.46 5.62
CA CYS A 45 -2.88 -4.65 4.43
C CYS A 45 -2.00 -3.41 4.53
N MET A 46 -1.29 -3.13 3.44
CA MET A 46 -0.46 -1.94 3.28
C MET A 46 -1.20 -0.94 2.41
N TYR A 47 -1.34 0.28 2.91
CA TYR A 47 -1.92 1.40 2.18
C TYR A 47 -0.81 2.31 1.69
N TYR A 48 -0.83 2.63 0.40
CA TYR A 48 0.24 3.40 -0.23
C TYR A 48 -0.31 4.35 -1.30
N ILE A 49 0.52 5.32 -1.68
CA ILE A 49 0.29 6.22 -2.81
C ILE A 49 1.49 6.19 -3.74
N ILE A 50 1.26 6.52 -5.00
CA ILE A 50 2.30 6.69 -6.01
C ILE A 50 2.38 8.17 -6.31
N LYS A 51 3.58 8.75 -6.19
CA LYS A 51 3.87 10.12 -6.57
C LYS A 51 4.75 10.09 -7.81
N GLU A 52 4.11 10.15 -8.97
CA GLU A 52 4.76 10.03 -10.27
C GLU A 52 5.81 11.13 -10.49
N GLU A 53 5.49 12.36 -10.05
CA GLU A 53 6.34 13.54 -10.16
C GLU A 53 7.66 13.39 -9.39
N LEU A 54 7.67 12.56 -8.34
CA LEU A 54 8.85 12.26 -7.53
C LEU A 54 9.42 10.86 -7.80
N LYS A 55 8.83 10.10 -8.72
CA LYS A 55 9.18 8.69 -9.00
C LYS A 55 9.24 7.84 -7.72
N LEU A 56 8.30 8.03 -6.79
CA LEU A 56 8.31 7.34 -5.50
C LEU A 56 6.98 6.67 -5.16
N VAL A 57 7.09 5.57 -4.41
CA VAL A 57 5.97 4.95 -3.70
C VAL A 57 6.08 5.31 -2.23
N ARG A 58 5.01 5.87 -1.65
CA ARG A 58 4.95 6.17 -0.23
C ARG A 58 3.96 5.24 0.45
N VAL A 59 4.46 4.41 1.35
CA VAL A 59 3.62 3.67 2.30
C VAL A 59 3.10 4.64 3.35
N ILE A 60 1.78 4.66 3.52
CA ILE A 60 1.08 5.57 4.44
C ILE A 60 0.78 4.86 5.76
N LYS A 61 0.29 3.61 5.69
CA LYS A 61 -0.18 2.84 6.84
C LYS A 61 -0.03 1.35 6.57
N VAL A 62 0.34 0.60 7.60
CA VAL A 62 0.21 -0.85 7.64
C VAL A 62 -0.86 -1.17 8.68
N SER A 63 -1.83 -1.99 8.33
CA SER A 63 -2.93 -2.37 9.23
C SER A 63 -3.13 -3.88 9.25
N TYR A 64 -3.73 -4.39 10.32
CA TYR A 64 -4.17 -5.77 10.48
C TYR A 64 -5.49 -6.08 9.73
N SER A 65 -6.01 -5.16 8.93
CA SER A 65 -7.21 -5.42 8.12
C SER A 65 -7.26 -4.55 6.87
N ALA A 66 -7.69 -5.15 5.76
CA ALA A 66 -8.06 -4.44 4.54
C ALA A 66 -9.38 -3.63 4.69
N ARG A 67 -10.13 -3.86 5.77
CA ARG A 67 -11.35 -3.12 6.12
C ARG A 67 -11.11 -2.04 7.16
N ASP A 68 -9.87 -1.84 7.58
CA ASP A 68 -9.54 -0.82 8.57
C ASP A 68 -9.97 0.56 8.05
N LEU A 69 -10.82 1.23 8.81
CA LEU A 69 -11.35 2.54 8.44
C LEU A 69 -10.19 3.56 8.47
N ASP A 70 -10.27 4.55 7.57
CA ASP A 70 -9.25 5.59 7.46
C ASP A 70 -9.21 6.50 8.69
#